data_AF-A0A8T9ST04-F1
#
_entry.id   AF-A0A8T9ST04-F1
#
_cell.length_a   1.000
_cell.length_b   1.000
_cell.length_c   1.000
_cell.angle_alpha   90.00
_cell.angle_beta   90.00
_cell.angle_gamma   90.00
#
_symmetry.space_group_name_H-M   'P 1'
#
loop_
_entity.id
_entity.type
_entity.pdbx_description
1 polymer ?
#
loop_
_entity_poly.entity_id
_entity_poly.type
_entity_poly.pdbx_seq_one_letter_code
_entity_poly.pdbx_strand_id
1 'polypeptide(L)'
;MMFVIGRIFNRADVVQMGKALIWISIPMAVLITMQFYSPQSALVNRGVGGDMAGGGFDGAMGFFRPPGTFSFTNGVHLFFGLAACFVCYFWINNENVNKLALIAATVGLLAAIPFSISRSLLMYVAVAFMFGAIGMVRKPEYAGRIIIMILLGVALMAVLSQLSFLQTPIKAFTSRFENASDAEGGLKGSLGTRYLGGMAEAVASSSQQPFFGYGLGMGTNAGTKLLTGDTVGYLISEGEWGRLIGEMGPLMGLTIIFIRLSLCVKIAVAAYRRLTQNDLLPWILLGYTLLIIPQGQWAQPTTLGFSTLIGGLILAAMRPGARVAPVLRPPLSAAQAA
;
A
#
# COMPACT_ATOMS: atom_id res chain seq x y z
N MET A 1 10.62 14.43 -3.98
CA MET A 1 9.80 14.41 -2.75
C MET A 1 10.17 13.30 -1.77
N MET A 2 10.35 12.04 -2.21
CA MET A 2 10.72 10.92 -1.32
C MET A 2 11.91 11.24 -0.40
N PHE A 3 13.02 11.70 -0.97
CA PHE A 3 14.22 12.09 -0.20
C PHE A 3 14.03 13.36 0.64
N VAL A 4 13.10 14.24 0.26
CA VAL A 4 12.77 15.45 1.03
C VAL A 4 12.06 15.05 2.32
N ILE A 5 11.03 14.20 2.23
CA ILE A 5 10.37 13.62 3.41
C ILE A 5 11.40 12.88 4.26
N GLY A 6 12.22 12.00 3.67
CA GLY A 6 13.26 11.26 4.39
C GLY A 6 14.30 12.15 5.09
N ARG A 7 14.55 13.36 4.58
CA ARG A 7 15.53 14.31 5.14
C ARG A 7 14.91 15.33 6.12
N ILE A 8 13.63 15.64 6.00
CA ILE A 8 12.94 16.59 6.89
C ILE A 8 12.30 15.85 8.05
N PHE A 9 11.50 14.81 7.77
CA PHE A 9 10.77 14.06 8.78
C PHE A 9 11.73 13.23 9.64
N ASN A 10 11.36 13.06 10.90
CA ASN A 10 12.02 12.18 11.85
C ASN A 10 11.05 11.09 12.33
N ARG A 11 11.53 10.24 13.24
CA ARG A 11 10.74 9.14 13.80
C ARG A 11 9.39 9.57 14.39
N ALA A 12 9.34 10.68 15.12
CA ALA A 12 8.10 11.16 15.72
C ALA A 12 7.09 11.56 14.64
N ASP A 13 7.53 12.20 13.55
CA ASP A 13 6.67 12.58 12.43
C ASP A 13 6.06 11.34 11.75
N VAL A 14 6.85 10.27 11.57
CA VAL A 14 6.35 9.00 11.00
C VAL A 14 5.31 8.37 11.91
N VAL A 15 5.53 8.36 13.22
CA VAL A 15 4.57 7.85 14.20
C VAL A 15 3.28 8.68 14.19
N GLN A 16 3.39 10.01 14.11
CA GLN A 16 2.21 10.90 14.02
C GLN A 16 1.44 10.69 12.72
N MET A 17 2.12 10.51 11.59
CA MET A 17 1.50 10.12 10.32
C MET A 17 0.75 8.79 10.46
N GLY A 18 1.35 7.81 11.15
CA GLY A 18 0.69 6.55 11.46
C GLY A 18 -0.60 6.76 12.25
N LYS A 19 -0.59 7.59 13.31
CA LYS A 19 -1.79 7.88 14.10
C LYS A 19 -2.87 8.59 13.28
N ALA A 20 -2.48 9.51 12.40
CA ALA A 20 -3.41 10.15 11.48
C ALA A 20 -4.06 9.11 10.54
N LEU A 21 -3.26 8.18 9.99
CA LEU A 21 -3.77 7.10 9.14
C LEU A 21 -4.75 6.17 9.88
N ILE A 22 -4.51 5.87 11.16
CA ILE A 22 -5.45 5.12 12.01
C ILE A 22 -6.80 5.84 12.10
N TRP A 23 -6.79 7.16 12.33
CA TRP A 23 -8.04 7.93 12.39
C TRP A 23 -8.73 8.04 11.04
N ILE A 24 -7.99 8.19 9.94
CA ILE A 24 -8.54 8.34 8.59
C ILE A 24 -9.08 6.99 8.06
N SER A 25 -8.51 5.85 8.49
CA SER A 25 -8.96 4.54 8.00
C SER A 25 -10.39 4.20 8.44
N ILE A 26 -10.84 4.76 9.56
CA ILE A 26 -12.21 4.57 10.09
C ILE A 26 -13.26 5.18 9.14
N PRO A 27 -13.29 6.51 8.87
CA PRO A 27 -14.25 7.07 7.93
C PRO A 27 -14.03 6.56 6.50
N MET A 28 -12.81 6.20 6.11
CA MET A 28 -12.57 5.56 4.81
C MET A 28 -13.26 4.19 4.71
N ALA A 29 -13.21 3.36 5.75
CA ALA A 29 -13.88 2.06 5.77
C ALA A 29 -15.41 2.20 5.70
N VAL A 30 -15.96 3.22 6.38
CA VAL A 30 -17.38 3.57 6.29
C VAL A 30 -17.74 4.07 4.89
N LEU A 31 -16.89 4.89 4.27
CA LEU A 31 -17.12 5.39 2.91
C LEU A 31 -17.16 4.25 1.89
N ILE A 32 -16.16 3.36 1.88
CA ILE A 32 -16.15 2.25 0.91
C ILE A 32 -17.31 1.27 1.12
N THR A 33 -17.77 1.13 2.36
CA THR A 33 -18.99 0.40 2.72
C THR A 33 -20.21 1.02 2.05
N MET A 34 -20.40 2.33 2.21
CA MET A 34 -21.53 3.05 1.60
C MET A 34 -21.45 2.97 0.08
N GLN A 35 -20.25 3.12 -0.50
CA GLN A 35 -20.02 3.02 -1.94
C GLN A 35 -20.33 1.63 -2.50
N PHE A 36 -19.98 0.56 -1.79
CA PHE A 36 -20.26 -0.81 -2.24
C PHE A 36 -21.77 -1.09 -2.37
N TYR A 37 -22.56 -0.61 -1.41
CA TYR A 37 -24.01 -0.85 -1.38
C TYR A 37 -24.84 0.18 -2.13
N SER A 38 -24.27 1.33 -2.49
CA SER A 38 -24.97 2.37 -3.23
C SER A 38 -24.90 2.11 -4.75
N PRO A 39 -25.92 2.50 -5.52
CA PRO A 39 -25.83 2.48 -6.97
C PRO A 39 -24.75 3.43 -7.48
N GLN A 40 -24.25 3.22 -8.70
CA GLN A 40 -23.21 4.07 -9.30
C GLN A 40 -23.64 5.54 -9.47
N SER A 41 -24.93 5.78 -9.64
CA SER A 41 -25.53 7.12 -9.76
C SER A 41 -25.64 7.90 -8.43
N ALA A 42 -25.45 7.24 -7.29
CA ALA A 42 -25.51 7.86 -5.97
C ALA A 42 -24.34 8.84 -5.79
N LEU A 43 -24.54 9.93 -5.01
CA LEU A 43 -23.52 10.97 -4.81
C LEU A 43 -22.16 10.43 -4.40
N VAL A 44 -22.14 9.40 -3.54
CA VAL A 44 -20.90 8.77 -3.03
C VAL A 44 -20.13 7.99 -4.11
N ASN A 45 -20.79 7.61 -5.21
CA ASN A 45 -20.22 6.84 -6.31
C ASN A 45 -20.11 7.62 -7.62
N ARG A 46 -20.68 8.83 -7.73
CA ARG A 46 -20.63 9.61 -8.96
C ARG A 46 -19.18 9.81 -9.44
N GLY A 47 -18.98 9.60 -10.73
CA GLY A 47 -17.68 9.71 -11.38
C GLY A 47 -17.23 11.17 -11.53
N VAL A 48 -16.02 11.34 -12.06
CA VAL A 48 -15.44 12.66 -12.33
C VAL A 48 -16.34 13.45 -13.26
N GLY A 49 -16.55 14.73 -12.97
CA GLY A 49 -17.44 15.58 -13.77
C GLY A 49 -18.94 15.31 -13.57
N GLY A 50 -19.32 14.51 -12.57
CA GLY A 50 -20.72 14.17 -12.29
C GLY A 50 -21.24 12.99 -13.10
N ASP A 51 -20.35 12.15 -13.65
CA ASP A 51 -20.71 10.98 -14.44
C ASP A 51 -21.58 10.00 -13.61
N MET A 52 -22.77 9.72 -14.14
CA MET A 52 -23.77 8.86 -13.53
C MET A 52 -23.47 7.36 -13.74
N ALA A 53 -22.54 7.02 -14.66
CA ALA A 53 -21.96 5.69 -14.76
C ALA A 53 -21.10 5.33 -13.53
N GLY A 54 -20.70 6.35 -12.75
CA GLY A 54 -19.99 6.21 -11.48
C GLY A 54 -18.47 6.06 -11.60
N GLY A 55 -17.80 6.12 -10.46
CA GLY A 55 -16.36 5.92 -10.31
C GLY A 55 -15.97 4.50 -9.85
N GLY A 56 -16.96 3.63 -9.63
CA GLY A 56 -16.72 2.24 -9.30
C GLY A 56 -16.14 1.48 -10.49
N PHE A 57 -15.20 0.57 -10.22
CA PHE A 57 -14.64 -0.31 -11.26
C PHE A 57 -15.28 -1.69 -11.17
N ASP A 58 -15.41 -2.38 -12.31
CA ASP A 58 -16.04 -3.70 -12.34
C ASP A 58 -15.43 -4.67 -11.32
N GLY A 59 -16.33 -5.20 -10.48
CA GLY A 59 -16.04 -6.09 -9.38
C GLY A 59 -16.36 -7.53 -9.73
N ALA A 60 -17.38 -8.08 -9.05
CA ALA A 60 -17.91 -9.42 -9.26
C ALA A 60 -19.37 -9.46 -8.79
N MET A 61 -20.17 -10.39 -9.32
CA MET A 61 -21.57 -10.58 -8.92
C MET A 61 -22.43 -9.31 -9.08
N GLY A 62 -22.12 -8.45 -10.06
CA GLY A 62 -22.81 -7.17 -10.27
C GLY A 62 -22.44 -6.05 -9.30
N PHE A 63 -21.53 -6.30 -8.36
CA PHE A 63 -21.01 -5.28 -7.45
C PHE A 63 -19.76 -4.62 -8.02
N PHE A 64 -19.61 -3.33 -7.70
CA PHE A 64 -18.47 -2.51 -8.10
C PHE A 64 -17.46 -2.38 -6.98
N ARG A 65 -16.20 -2.22 -7.38
CA ARG A 65 -15.09 -1.93 -6.48
C ARG A 65 -15.14 -0.45 -6.10
N PRO A 66 -15.26 -0.11 -4.81
CA PRO A 66 -15.36 1.27 -4.36
C PRO A 66 -14.01 2.00 -4.52
N PRO A 67 -13.98 3.26 -5.00
CA PRO A 67 -12.76 4.04 -5.14
C PRO A 67 -12.37 4.81 -3.86
N GLY A 68 -13.22 4.82 -2.82
CA GLY A 68 -13.00 5.62 -1.62
C GLY A 68 -12.99 7.11 -1.95
N THR A 69 -12.03 7.85 -1.42
CA THR A 69 -11.79 9.26 -1.78
C THR A 69 -10.84 9.44 -2.96
N PHE A 70 -10.48 8.35 -3.66
CA PHE A 70 -9.53 8.39 -4.78
C PHE A 70 -10.27 8.43 -6.10
N SER A 71 -9.58 8.85 -7.16
CA SER A 71 -10.13 8.83 -8.52
C SER A 71 -10.29 7.42 -9.10
N PHE A 72 -9.69 6.40 -8.45
CA PHE A 72 -9.77 5.02 -8.88
C PHE A 72 -9.53 4.04 -7.72
N THR A 73 -10.05 2.82 -7.87
CA THR A 73 -10.01 1.72 -6.88
C THR A 73 -8.61 1.31 -6.44
N ASN A 74 -7.58 1.69 -7.20
CA ASN A 74 -6.23 1.39 -6.80
C ASN A 74 -5.79 2.15 -5.54
N GLY A 75 -6.32 3.36 -5.33
CA GLY A 75 -6.01 4.16 -4.15
C GLY A 75 -6.46 3.49 -2.85
N VAL A 76 -7.59 2.78 -2.86
CA VAL A 76 -8.10 2.07 -1.67
C VAL A 76 -7.13 0.99 -1.20
N HIS A 77 -6.63 0.15 -2.11
CA HIS A 77 -5.71 -0.91 -1.69
C HIS A 77 -4.35 -0.36 -1.26
N LEU A 78 -3.87 0.71 -1.90
CA LEU A 78 -2.64 1.38 -1.49
C LEU A 78 -2.76 2.04 -0.12
N PHE A 79 -3.89 2.72 0.14
CA PHE A 79 -4.18 3.36 1.42
C PHE A 79 -4.28 2.34 2.55
N PHE A 80 -5.13 1.32 2.41
CA PHE A 80 -5.31 0.31 3.45
C PHE A 80 -4.07 -0.59 3.60
N GLY A 81 -3.31 -0.82 2.53
CA GLY A 81 -2.01 -1.50 2.65
C GLY A 81 -1.01 -0.72 3.49
N LEU A 82 -0.97 0.62 3.37
CA LEU A 82 -0.11 1.46 4.21
C LEU A 82 -0.65 1.51 5.65
N ALA A 83 -1.97 1.63 5.81
CA ALA A 83 -2.62 1.59 7.12
C ALA A 83 -2.34 0.27 7.84
N ALA A 84 -2.29 -0.87 7.13
CA ALA A 84 -1.96 -2.18 7.69
C ALA A 84 -0.58 -2.21 8.36
N CYS A 85 0.43 -1.55 7.78
CA CYS A 85 1.75 -1.42 8.41
C CYS A 85 1.65 -0.72 9.77
N PHE A 86 0.88 0.37 9.87
CA PHE A 86 0.74 1.12 11.13
C PHE A 86 -0.16 0.42 12.14
N VAL A 87 -1.25 -0.23 11.70
CA VAL A 87 -2.06 -1.11 12.55
C VAL A 87 -1.18 -2.19 13.16
N CYS A 88 -0.39 -2.89 12.34
CA CYS A 88 0.54 -3.91 12.79
C CYS A 88 1.57 -3.33 13.78
N TYR A 89 2.21 -2.19 13.45
CA TYR A 89 3.18 -1.54 14.33
C TYR A 89 2.61 -1.16 15.69
N PHE A 90 1.41 -0.56 15.74
CA PHE A 90 0.79 -0.08 16.98
C PHE A 90 0.19 -1.17 17.85
N TRP A 91 -0.17 -2.33 17.29
CA TRP A 91 -0.50 -3.50 18.11
C TRP A 91 0.74 -4.12 18.76
N ILE A 92 1.90 -4.02 18.12
CA ILE A 92 3.15 -4.60 18.60
C ILE A 92 3.83 -3.69 19.63
N ASN A 93 3.90 -2.39 19.33
CA ASN A 93 4.59 -1.40 20.15
C ASN A 93 3.60 -0.59 21.00
N ASN A 94 3.97 -0.35 22.26
CA ASN A 94 3.20 0.44 23.22
C ASN A 94 3.31 1.96 22.98
N GLU A 95 3.20 2.38 21.73
CA GLU A 95 3.10 3.80 21.41
C GLU A 95 1.77 4.36 21.91
N ASN A 96 1.76 5.61 22.37
CA ASN A 96 0.54 6.28 22.84
C ASN A 96 -0.41 6.56 21.67
N VAL A 97 -1.18 5.56 21.26
CA VAL A 97 -2.31 5.64 20.32
C VAL A 97 -3.61 5.36 21.05
N ASN A 98 -4.70 6.00 20.61
CA ASN A 98 -6.02 5.73 21.15
C ASN A 98 -6.43 4.28 20.81
N LYS A 99 -6.58 3.43 21.84
CA LYS A 99 -6.89 2.00 21.68
C LYS A 99 -8.22 1.76 20.96
N LEU A 100 -9.23 2.59 21.21
CA LEU A 100 -10.52 2.48 20.53
C LEU A 100 -10.39 2.81 19.04
N ALA A 101 -9.63 3.86 18.71
CA ALA A 101 -9.33 4.20 17.32
C ALA A 101 -8.53 3.08 16.63
N LEU A 102 -7.56 2.47 17.31
CA LEU A 102 -6.81 1.34 16.77
C LEU A 102 -7.70 0.11 16.51
N ILE A 103 -8.60 -0.21 17.43
CA ILE A 103 -9.58 -1.30 17.25
C ILE A 103 -10.51 -0.99 16.07
N ALA A 104 -11.08 0.21 16.01
CA ALA A 104 -11.96 0.63 14.92
C ALA A 104 -11.24 0.61 13.57
N ALA A 105 -9.99 1.07 13.51
CA ALA A 105 -9.15 1.00 12.31
C ALA A 105 -8.82 -0.44 11.90
N THR A 106 -8.61 -1.34 12.87
CA THR A 106 -8.36 -2.76 12.61
C THR A 106 -9.60 -3.44 12.03
N VAL A 107 -10.77 -3.20 12.63
CA VAL A 107 -12.05 -3.69 12.11
C VAL A 107 -12.32 -3.12 10.72
N GLY A 108 -12.09 -1.82 10.52
CA GLY A 108 -12.24 -1.14 9.24
C GLY A 108 -11.30 -1.70 8.16
N LEU A 109 -10.03 -1.96 8.51
CA LEU A 109 -9.05 -2.59 7.61
C LEU A 109 -9.50 -4.00 7.18
N LEU A 110 -9.94 -4.82 8.12
CA LEU A 110 -10.40 -6.18 7.84
C LEU A 110 -11.68 -6.19 7.01
N ALA A 111 -12.63 -5.30 7.31
CA ALA A 111 -13.84 -5.12 6.51
C ALA A 111 -13.51 -4.59 5.09
N ALA A 112 -12.50 -3.73 4.94
CA ALA A 112 -12.11 -3.19 3.64
C ALA A 112 -11.65 -4.27 2.64
N ILE A 113 -11.14 -5.42 3.11
CA ILE A 113 -10.71 -6.51 2.25
C ILE A 113 -11.87 -6.99 1.34
N PRO A 114 -12.98 -7.53 1.87
CA PRO A 114 -14.09 -7.95 1.04
C PRO A 114 -14.80 -6.78 0.35
N PHE A 115 -14.95 -5.61 1.00
CA PHE A 115 -15.59 -4.44 0.37
C PHE A 115 -14.85 -3.93 -0.86
N SER A 116 -13.52 -3.98 -0.86
CA SER A 116 -12.71 -3.53 -2.01
C SER A 116 -12.73 -4.49 -3.20
N ILE A 117 -13.21 -5.74 -2.99
CA ILE A 117 -13.12 -6.87 -3.92
C ILE A 117 -11.70 -6.97 -4.54
N SER A 118 -10.65 -6.72 -3.74
CA SER A 118 -9.27 -6.56 -4.23
C SER A 118 -8.33 -7.62 -3.67
N ARG A 119 -7.87 -8.54 -4.54
CA ARG A 119 -6.84 -9.53 -4.20
C ARG A 119 -5.53 -8.86 -3.75
N SER A 120 -5.18 -7.74 -4.37
CA SER A 120 -3.99 -6.96 -4.01
C SER A 120 -4.08 -6.39 -2.60
N LEU A 121 -5.26 -5.96 -2.14
CA LEU A 121 -5.40 -5.49 -0.76
C LEU A 121 -5.12 -6.61 0.23
N LEU A 122 -5.70 -7.79 0.03
CA LEU A 122 -5.43 -8.97 0.86
C LEU A 122 -3.92 -9.27 0.91
N MET A 123 -3.24 -9.27 -0.25
CA MET A 123 -1.80 -9.49 -0.32
C MET A 123 -0.99 -8.44 0.46
N TYR A 124 -1.33 -7.15 0.33
CA TYR A 124 -0.63 -6.07 1.04
C TYR A 124 -0.79 -6.20 2.55
N VAL A 125 -2.00 -6.52 3.02
CA VAL A 125 -2.27 -6.78 4.44
C VAL A 125 -1.47 -7.99 4.92
N ALA A 126 -1.53 -9.11 4.19
CA ALA A 126 -0.77 -10.32 4.53
C ALA A 126 0.74 -10.05 4.62
N VAL A 127 1.31 -9.30 3.69
CA VAL A 127 2.73 -8.92 3.70
C VAL A 127 3.07 -8.02 4.90
N ALA A 128 2.23 -7.04 5.24
CA ALA A 128 2.45 -6.19 6.41
C ALA A 128 2.50 -7.02 7.72
N PHE A 129 1.54 -7.93 7.91
CA PHE A 129 1.50 -8.82 9.06
C PHE A 129 2.66 -9.83 9.06
N MET A 130 3.04 -10.37 7.90
CA MET A 130 4.20 -11.25 7.77
C MET A 130 5.50 -10.55 8.19
N PHE A 131 5.74 -9.32 7.73
CA PHE A 131 6.92 -8.54 8.15
C PHE A 131 6.89 -8.22 9.65
N GLY A 132 5.71 -7.89 10.19
CA GLY A 132 5.52 -7.75 11.64
C GLY A 132 5.87 -9.04 12.41
N ALA A 133 5.36 -10.19 11.96
CA ALA A 133 5.64 -11.49 12.54
C ALA A 133 7.14 -11.81 12.52
N ILE A 134 7.80 -11.69 11.36
CA ILE A 134 9.25 -11.91 11.21
C ILE A 134 10.05 -10.98 12.13
N GLY A 135 9.63 -9.72 12.25
CA GLY A 135 10.28 -8.76 13.14
C GLY A 135 10.25 -9.20 14.61
N MET A 136 9.15 -9.81 15.03
CA MET A 136 8.94 -10.28 16.40
C MET A 136 9.57 -11.65 16.71
N VAL A 137 9.78 -12.54 15.72
CA VAL A 137 10.39 -13.86 15.93
C VAL A 137 11.77 -13.78 16.61
N ARG A 138 12.48 -12.66 16.42
CA ARG A 138 13.79 -12.43 17.06
C ARG A 138 13.71 -12.24 18.58
N LYS A 139 12.51 -12.16 19.13
CA LYS A 139 12.26 -11.94 20.54
C LYS A 139 11.25 -12.96 21.08
N PRO A 140 11.70 -13.94 21.89
CA PRO A 140 10.80 -14.95 22.45
C PRO A 140 9.69 -14.35 23.32
N GLU A 141 9.93 -13.17 23.93
CA GLU A 141 8.92 -12.41 24.69
C GLU A 141 7.70 -11.96 23.87
N TYR A 142 7.83 -11.83 22.53
CA TYR A 142 6.72 -11.44 21.66
C TYR A 142 6.04 -12.63 20.98
N ALA A 143 6.63 -13.84 21.00
CA ALA A 143 6.10 -15.00 20.29
C ALA A 143 4.64 -15.32 20.66
N GLY A 144 4.30 -15.26 21.96
CA GLY A 144 2.93 -15.43 22.43
C GLY A 144 1.99 -14.32 21.94
N ARG A 145 2.46 -13.07 21.84
CA ARG A 145 1.68 -11.94 21.31
C ARG A 145 1.40 -12.09 19.82
N ILE A 146 2.32 -12.66 19.03
CA ILE A 146 2.10 -12.96 17.60
C ILE A 146 0.94 -13.93 17.45
N ILE A 147 0.99 -15.04 18.18
CA ILE A 147 -0.03 -16.08 18.12
C ILE A 147 -1.39 -15.49 18.52
N ILE A 148 -1.44 -14.72 19.61
CA ILE A 148 -2.66 -14.04 20.05
C ILE A 148 -3.17 -13.06 18.98
N MET A 149 -2.32 -12.25 18.35
CA MET A 149 -2.76 -11.33 17.30
C MET A 149 -3.30 -12.06 16.07
N ILE A 150 -2.66 -13.16 15.64
CA ILE A 150 -3.14 -13.98 14.53
C ILE A 150 -4.48 -14.61 14.90
N LEU A 151 -4.58 -15.23 16.08
CA LEU A 151 -5.82 -15.86 16.56
C LEU A 151 -6.94 -14.84 16.70
N LEU A 152 -6.67 -13.65 17.27
CA LEU A 152 -7.65 -12.57 17.37
C LEU A 152 -8.04 -12.04 15.99
N GLY A 153 -7.10 -11.92 15.06
CA GLY A 153 -7.39 -11.53 13.68
C GLY A 153 -8.29 -12.54 12.96
N VAL A 154 -7.98 -13.84 13.08
CA VAL A 154 -8.79 -14.93 12.52
C VAL A 154 -10.17 -14.99 13.18
N ALA A 155 -10.23 -14.91 14.51
CA ALA A 155 -11.48 -14.89 15.26
C ALA A 155 -12.33 -13.68 14.87
N LEU A 156 -11.72 -12.50 14.76
CA LEU A 156 -12.39 -11.29 14.32
C LEU A 156 -12.91 -11.43 12.89
N MET A 157 -12.12 -11.98 11.96
CA MET A 157 -12.59 -12.29 10.61
C MET A 157 -13.75 -13.29 10.60
N ALA A 158 -13.70 -14.32 11.45
CA ALA A 158 -14.78 -15.30 11.57
C ALA A 158 -16.07 -14.64 12.09
N VAL A 159 -15.98 -13.80 13.12
CA VAL A 159 -17.12 -13.01 13.63
C VAL A 159 -17.66 -12.06 12.56
N LEU A 160 -16.77 -11.33 11.89
CA LEU A 160 -17.14 -10.42 10.80
C LEU A 160 -17.83 -11.16 9.65
N SER A 161 -17.43 -12.41 9.35
CA SER A 161 -18.05 -13.22 8.31
C SER A 161 -19.49 -13.66 8.63
N GLN A 162 -19.87 -13.68 9.91
CA GLN A 162 -21.23 -14.01 10.34
C GLN A 162 -22.19 -12.81 10.24
N LEU A 163 -21.68 -11.59 10.17
CA LEU A 163 -22.51 -10.40 10.00
C LEU A 163 -23.17 -10.44 8.62
N SER A 164 -24.51 -10.37 8.58
CA SER A 164 -25.30 -10.38 7.34
C SER A 164 -24.82 -9.34 6.32
N PHE A 165 -24.42 -8.17 6.82
CA PHE A 165 -23.87 -7.06 6.06
C PHE A 165 -22.48 -7.33 5.42
N LEU A 166 -21.74 -8.36 5.83
CA LEU A 166 -20.45 -8.72 5.22
C LEU A 166 -20.52 -9.96 4.32
N GLN A 167 -21.61 -10.74 4.38
CA GLN A 167 -21.76 -11.96 3.58
C GLN A 167 -21.71 -11.67 2.07
N THR A 168 -22.38 -10.61 1.61
CA THR A 168 -22.41 -10.24 0.18
C THR A 168 -21.03 -9.80 -0.33
N PRO A 169 -20.32 -8.86 0.32
CA PRO A 169 -18.95 -8.51 -0.01
C PRO A 169 -17.99 -9.72 -0.01
N ILE A 170 -18.11 -10.61 0.98
CA ILE A 170 -17.28 -11.81 1.07
C ILE A 170 -17.52 -12.72 -0.14
N LYS A 171 -18.78 -12.99 -0.50
CA LYS A 171 -19.12 -13.79 -1.68
C LYS A 171 -18.60 -13.17 -2.97
N ALA A 172 -18.75 -11.86 -3.15
CA ALA A 172 -18.23 -11.16 -4.32
C ALA A 172 -16.69 -11.24 -4.39
N PHE A 173 -16.00 -11.05 -3.25
CA PHE A 173 -14.56 -11.19 -3.16
C PHE A 173 -14.08 -12.61 -3.48
N THR A 174 -14.70 -13.64 -2.87
CA THR A 174 -14.35 -15.04 -3.10
C THR A 174 -14.59 -15.46 -4.55
N SER A 175 -15.72 -15.08 -5.14
CA SER A 175 -16.01 -15.34 -6.57
C SER A 175 -14.96 -14.72 -7.49
N ARG A 176 -14.54 -13.47 -7.22
CA ARG A 176 -13.45 -12.83 -7.98
C ARG A 176 -12.12 -13.56 -7.78
N PHE A 177 -11.87 -14.05 -6.56
CA PHE A 177 -10.65 -14.79 -6.24
C PHE A 177 -10.58 -16.12 -6.99
N GLU A 178 -11.66 -16.91 -6.95
CA GLU A 178 -11.78 -18.21 -7.61
C GLU A 178 -11.70 -18.07 -9.14
N ASN A 179 -12.55 -17.23 -9.74
CA ASN A 179 -12.56 -17.04 -11.20
C ASN A 179 -11.19 -16.65 -11.76
N ALA A 180 -10.47 -15.79 -11.06
CA ALA A 180 -9.14 -15.38 -11.48
C ALA A 180 -8.06 -16.42 -11.13
N SER A 181 -8.22 -17.15 -10.03
CA SER A 181 -7.34 -18.27 -9.66
C SER A 181 -7.40 -19.38 -10.72
N ASP A 182 -8.60 -19.70 -11.21
CA ASP A 182 -8.81 -20.73 -12.24
C ASP A 182 -8.24 -20.29 -13.59
N ALA A 183 -8.38 -19.02 -13.94
CA ALA A 183 -7.79 -18.46 -15.16
C ALA A 183 -6.26 -18.30 -15.10
N GLU A 184 -5.70 -18.00 -13.92
CA GLU A 184 -4.28 -17.66 -13.73
C GLU A 184 -3.43 -18.83 -13.16
N GLY A 185 -3.99 -20.02 -12.92
CA GLY A 185 -3.25 -21.17 -12.40
C GLY A 185 -2.93 -21.09 -10.89
N GLY A 186 -3.80 -20.45 -10.11
CA GLY A 186 -3.75 -20.44 -8.65
C GLY A 186 -2.76 -19.46 -8.00
N LEU A 187 -2.43 -19.72 -6.73
CA LEU A 187 -1.44 -18.94 -5.96
C LEU A 187 -0.04 -18.96 -6.59
N LYS A 188 0.35 -20.08 -7.23
CA LYS A 188 1.63 -20.19 -7.96
C LYS A 188 1.67 -19.30 -9.19
N GLY A 189 0.58 -19.22 -9.96
CA GLY A 189 0.53 -18.37 -11.15
C GLY A 189 0.35 -16.87 -10.85
N SER A 190 -0.45 -16.53 -9.84
CA SER A 190 -0.71 -15.12 -9.46
C SER A 190 0.46 -14.42 -8.75
N LEU A 191 1.27 -15.14 -7.97
CA LEU A 191 2.48 -14.57 -7.34
C LEU A 191 3.76 -14.91 -8.11
N GLY A 192 3.97 -16.17 -8.49
CA GLY A 192 5.20 -16.56 -9.20
C GLY A 192 5.26 -16.00 -10.62
N THR A 193 4.25 -16.28 -11.42
CA THR A 193 4.24 -15.91 -12.85
C THR A 193 3.88 -14.44 -13.07
N ARG A 194 2.89 -13.91 -12.35
CA ARG A 194 2.44 -12.51 -12.58
C ARG A 194 3.35 -11.46 -11.91
N TYR A 195 3.86 -11.72 -10.70
CA TYR A 195 4.75 -10.76 -10.02
C TYR A 195 6.18 -10.87 -10.55
N LEU A 196 6.80 -12.06 -10.47
CA LEU A 196 8.20 -12.24 -10.87
C LEU A 196 8.34 -12.59 -12.36
N GLY A 197 7.45 -13.43 -12.90
CA GLY A 197 7.48 -13.81 -14.32
C GLY A 197 7.30 -12.63 -15.26
N GLY A 198 6.33 -11.73 -15.00
CA GLY A 198 6.16 -10.52 -15.81
C GLY A 198 7.36 -9.57 -15.78
N MET A 199 8.10 -9.51 -14.65
CA MET A 199 9.37 -8.77 -14.57
C MET A 199 10.48 -9.45 -15.37
N ALA A 200 10.62 -10.77 -15.22
CA ALA A 200 11.63 -11.54 -15.93
C ALA A 200 11.39 -11.50 -17.45
N GLU A 201 10.14 -11.62 -17.88
CA GLU A 201 9.74 -11.52 -19.28
C GLU A 201 10.00 -10.14 -19.86
N ALA A 202 9.69 -9.06 -19.12
CA ALA A 202 10.00 -7.70 -19.55
C ALA A 202 11.51 -7.47 -19.76
N VAL A 203 12.36 -8.07 -18.93
CA VAL A 203 13.82 -8.01 -19.10
C VAL A 203 14.28 -8.91 -20.26
N ALA A 204 13.75 -10.13 -20.36
CA ALA A 204 14.14 -11.09 -21.40
C ALA A 204 13.74 -10.62 -22.81
N SER A 205 12.59 -9.98 -22.95
CA SER A 205 12.09 -9.41 -24.21
C SER A 205 12.63 -8.01 -24.50
N SER A 206 13.46 -7.43 -23.62
CA SER A 206 13.94 -6.06 -23.77
C SER A 206 14.74 -5.83 -25.05
N SER A 207 15.54 -6.81 -25.50
CA SER A 207 16.32 -6.70 -26.74
C SER A 207 15.46 -6.60 -28.01
N GLN A 208 14.17 -6.95 -27.94
CA GLN A 208 13.23 -6.88 -29.04
C GLN A 208 12.54 -5.52 -29.14
N GLN A 209 12.77 -4.63 -28.17
CA GLN A 209 12.17 -3.29 -28.13
C GLN A 209 13.07 -2.26 -28.84
N PRO A 210 12.50 -1.20 -29.45
CA PRO A 210 13.28 -0.13 -30.05
C PRO A 210 14.26 0.49 -29.05
N PHE A 211 15.47 0.84 -29.49
CA PHE A 211 16.53 1.33 -28.61
C PHE A 211 16.12 2.56 -27.77
N PHE A 212 15.33 3.47 -28.35
CA PHE A 212 14.79 4.67 -27.69
C PHE A 212 13.36 4.51 -27.18
N GLY A 213 12.79 3.31 -27.31
CA GLY A 213 11.39 3.02 -27.01
C GLY A 213 10.43 3.62 -28.04
N TYR A 214 9.14 3.45 -27.78
CA TYR A 214 8.05 3.96 -28.61
C TYR A 214 7.59 5.37 -28.21
N GLY A 215 8.10 5.90 -27.10
CA GLY A 215 7.77 7.24 -26.60
C GLY A 215 7.07 7.20 -25.24
N LEU A 216 7.42 8.19 -24.41
CA LEU A 216 6.86 8.33 -23.06
C LEU A 216 5.35 8.54 -23.09
N GLY A 217 4.65 7.85 -22.19
CA GLY A 217 3.21 7.95 -22.05
C GLY A 217 2.39 7.07 -23.00
N MET A 218 2.99 6.49 -24.04
CA MET A 218 2.29 5.61 -24.99
C MET A 218 1.76 4.33 -24.32
N GLY A 219 2.43 3.83 -23.28
CA GLY A 219 1.99 2.66 -22.51
C GLY A 219 0.93 2.95 -21.45
N THR A 220 0.38 4.17 -21.41
CA THR A 220 -0.66 4.56 -20.44
C THR A 220 -2.04 4.52 -21.08
N ASN A 221 -3.10 4.30 -20.28
CA ASN A 221 -4.48 4.32 -20.77
C ASN A 221 -4.85 5.64 -21.47
N ALA A 222 -4.32 6.77 -20.97
CA ALA A 222 -4.49 8.07 -21.60
C ALA A 222 -3.78 8.13 -22.96
N GLY A 223 -2.54 7.61 -23.03
CA GLY A 223 -1.78 7.49 -24.28
C GLY A 223 -2.50 6.64 -25.32
N THR A 224 -3.00 5.46 -24.95
CA THR A 224 -3.81 4.61 -25.83
C THR A 224 -5.00 5.41 -26.38
N LYS A 225 -5.80 6.03 -25.51
CA LYS A 225 -7.00 6.77 -25.91
C LYS A 225 -6.70 7.91 -26.87
N LEU A 226 -5.61 8.64 -26.66
CA LEU A 226 -5.22 9.76 -27.51
C LEU A 226 -4.69 9.29 -28.88
N LEU A 227 -4.05 8.12 -28.96
CA LEU A 227 -3.41 7.63 -30.18
C LEU A 227 -4.33 6.78 -31.05
N THR A 228 -5.17 5.93 -30.45
CA THR A 228 -6.03 4.99 -31.21
C THR A 228 -7.50 5.38 -31.21
N GLY A 229 -7.91 6.32 -30.35
CA GLY A 229 -9.33 6.61 -30.11
C GLY A 229 -10.03 5.55 -29.26
N ASP A 230 -9.37 4.43 -28.93
CA ASP A 230 -9.90 3.34 -28.12
C ASP A 230 -9.34 3.34 -26.69
N THR A 231 -10.12 2.82 -25.75
CA THR A 231 -9.67 2.58 -24.36
C THR A 231 -9.31 1.12 -24.10
N VAL A 232 -9.43 0.26 -25.10
CA VAL A 232 -9.33 -1.20 -24.94
C VAL A 232 -7.90 -1.64 -25.25
N GLY A 233 -7.05 -1.65 -24.23
CA GLY A 233 -5.74 -2.27 -24.28
C GLY A 233 -4.56 -1.34 -24.01
N TYR A 234 -3.47 -1.94 -23.52
CA TYR A 234 -2.18 -1.26 -23.41
C TYR A 234 -1.44 -1.40 -24.74
N LEU A 235 -0.96 -0.30 -25.32
CA LEU A 235 -0.21 -0.34 -26.59
C LEU A 235 1.18 -0.97 -26.46
N ILE A 236 1.71 -1.06 -25.24
CA ILE A 236 3.07 -1.53 -24.95
C ILE A 236 3.02 -2.71 -23.97
N SER A 237 2.61 -2.45 -22.73
CA SER A 237 2.56 -3.47 -21.68
C SER A 237 1.67 -2.99 -20.54
N GLU A 238 0.92 -3.92 -19.93
CA GLU A 238 0.19 -3.67 -18.68
C GLU A 238 1.14 -3.58 -17.48
N GLY A 239 2.26 -4.31 -17.51
CA GLY A 239 3.24 -4.37 -16.43
C GLY A 239 4.18 -3.17 -16.41
N GLU A 240 4.56 -2.68 -15.23
CA GLU A 240 5.40 -1.47 -15.10
C GLU A 240 6.78 -1.63 -15.75
N TRP A 241 7.41 -2.81 -15.65
CA TRP A 241 8.75 -3.01 -16.23
C TRP A 241 8.71 -3.05 -17.76
N GLY A 242 7.73 -3.77 -18.32
CA GLY A 242 7.49 -3.78 -19.76
C GLY A 242 7.15 -2.39 -20.27
N ARG A 243 6.34 -1.61 -19.53
CA ARG A 243 6.01 -0.22 -19.85
C ARG A 243 7.24 0.68 -19.84
N LEU A 244 8.08 0.63 -18.81
CA LEU A 244 9.30 1.44 -18.72
C LEU A 244 10.26 1.14 -19.88
N ILE A 245 10.47 -0.14 -20.18
CA ILE A 245 11.35 -0.59 -21.26
C ILE A 245 10.77 -0.22 -22.63
N GLY A 246 9.48 -0.42 -22.85
CA GLY A 246 8.86 -0.09 -24.14
C GLY A 246 8.69 1.41 -24.37
N GLU A 247 8.44 2.22 -23.33
CA GLU A 247 8.32 3.68 -23.48
C GLU A 247 9.68 4.38 -23.66
N MET A 248 10.72 3.94 -22.92
CA MET A 248 12.03 4.62 -22.86
C MET A 248 13.15 3.88 -23.59
N GLY A 249 12.86 2.67 -24.07
CA GLY A 249 13.83 1.76 -24.65
C GLY A 249 14.60 0.94 -23.62
N PRO A 250 15.33 -0.10 -24.06
CA PRO A 250 16.03 -1.04 -23.18
C PRO A 250 17.02 -0.37 -22.25
N LEU A 251 17.87 0.54 -22.76
CA LEU A 251 18.92 1.16 -21.97
C LEU A 251 18.34 1.98 -20.80
N MET A 252 17.44 2.90 -21.09
CA MET A 252 16.88 3.81 -20.09
C MET A 252 15.88 3.10 -19.17
N GLY A 253 15.02 2.24 -19.73
CA GLY A 253 14.06 1.45 -18.96
C GLY A 253 14.76 0.54 -17.94
N LEU A 254 15.77 -0.24 -18.37
CA LEU A 254 16.54 -1.10 -17.48
C LEU A 254 17.35 -0.30 -16.45
N THR A 255 17.88 0.88 -16.83
CA THR A 255 18.58 1.76 -15.89
C THR A 255 17.65 2.22 -14.76
N ILE A 256 16.42 2.62 -15.07
CA ILE A 256 15.44 3.02 -14.03
C ILE A 256 15.06 1.84 -13.15
N ILE A 257 14.83 0.65 -13.73
CA ILE A 257 14.56 -0.57 -12.98
C ILE A 257 15.72 -0.85 -12.02
N PHE A 258 16.97 -0.78 -12.50
CA PHE A 258 18.16 -0.99 -11.70
C PHE A 258 18.28 0.02 -10.55
N ILE A 259 17.98 1.31 -10.79
CA ILE A 259 17.98 2.35 -9.76
C ILE A 259 16.93 2.03 -8.68
N ARG A 260 15.71 1.64 -9.07
CA ARG A 260 14.63 1.27 -8.14
C ARG A 260 15.03 0.07 -7.28
N LEU A 261 15.59 -0.99 -7.90
CA LEU A 261 16.06 -2.17 -7.18
C LEU A 261 17.21 -1.84 -6.23
N SER A 262 18.20 -1.07 -6.69
CA SER A 262 19.34 -0.63 -5.89
C SER A 262 18.89 0.18 -4.67
N LEU A 263 17.90 1.05 -4.84
CA LEU A 263 17.29 1.79 -3.74
C LEU A 263 16.62 0.85 -2.74
N CYS A 264 15.82 -0.10 -3.21
CA CYS A 264 15.16 -1.09 -2.35
C CYS A 264 16.16 -1.96 -1.57
N VAL A 265 17.25 -2.40 -2.20
CA VAL A 265 18.31 -3.17 -1.52
C VAL A 265 18.95 -2.33 -0.41
N LYS A 266 19.30 -1.07 -0.69
CA LYS A 266 19.87 -0.16 0.32
C LYS A 266 18.92 0.05 1.49
N ILE A 267 17.63 0.29 1.21
CA ILE A 267 16.60 0.45 2.23
C ILE A 267 16.41 -0.85 3.02
N ALA A 268 16.38 -2.01 2.38
CA ALA A 268 16.20 -3.30 3.03
C ALA A 268 17.36 -3.61 4.00
N VAL A 269 18.60 -3.40 3.56
CA VAL A 269 19.80 -3.57 4.40
C VAL A 269 19.74 -2.63 5.60
N ALA A 270 19.38 -1.36 5.39
CA ALA A 270 19.29 -0.37 6.49
C ALA A 270 18.14 -0.69 7.47
N ALA A 271 16.97 -1.11 6.97
CA ALA A 271 15.85 -1.55 7.78
C ALA A 271 16.18 -2.80 8.59
N TYR A 272 16.90 -3.76 8.00
CA TYR A 272 17.37 -4.95 8.70
C TYR A 272 18.36 -4.62 9.82
N ARG A 273 19.29 -3.68 9.59
CA ARG A 273 20.19 -3.19 10.66
C ARG A 273 19.44 -2.51 11.80
N ARG A 274 18.35 -1.79 11.49
CA ARG A 274 17.47 -1.21 12.51
C ARG A 274 16.70 -2.28 13.28
N LEU A 275 16.23 -3.32 12.58
CA LEU A 275 15.61 -4.48 13.22
C LEU A 275 16.56 -5.16 14.22
N THR A 276 17.84 -5.34 13.88
CA THR A 276 18.83 -5.92 14.82
C THR A 276 19.12 -5.01 16.02
N GLN A 277 18.74 -3.73 15.95
CA GLN A 277 18.79 -2.76 17.04
C GLN A 277 17.45 -2.63 17.79
N ASN A 278 16.53 -3.60 17.62
CA ASN A 278 15.19 -3.62 18.20
C ASN A 278 14.24 -2.52 17.71
N ASP A 279 14.52 -1.92 16.55
CA ASP A 279 13.63 -0.96 15.92
C ASP A 279 12.78 -1.63 14.81
N LEU A 280 11.52 -1.91 15.15
CA LEU A 280 10.59 -2.65 14.29
C LEU A 280 9.94 -1.81 13.19
N LEU A 281 9.80 -0.49 13.36
CA LEU A 281 9.00 0.32 12.43
C LEU A 281 9.56 0.30 11.00
N PRO A 282 10.86 0.55 10.76
CA PRO A 282 11.39 0.54 9.40
C PRO A 282 11.25 -0.83 8.74
N TRP A 283 11.31 -1.91 9.53
CA TRP A 283 11.13 -3.27 9.04
C TRP A 283 9.68 -3.56 8.63
N ILE A 284 8.69 -3.14 9.40
CA ILE A 284 7.28 -3.32 9.02
C ILE A 284 6.93 -2.50 7.77
N LEU A 285 7.43 -1.26 7.68
CA LEU A 285 7.27 -0.41 6.50
C LEU A 285 7.98 -0.99 5.25
N LEU A 286 9.04 -1.78 5.43
CA LEU A 286 9.78 -2.40 4.33
C LEU A 286 8.88 -3.33 3.51
N GLY A 287 8.00 -4.09 4.15
CA GLY A 287 7.08 -4.99 3.46
C GLY A 287 6.25 -4.27 2.39
N TYR A 288 5.60 -3.17 2.75
CA TYR A 288 4.86 -2.33 1.79
C TYR A 288 5.79 -1.66 0.76
N THR A 289 6.96 -1.19 1.21
CA THR A 289 7.96 -0.54 0.34
C THR A 289 8.38 -1.45 -0.82
N LEU A 290 8.63 -2.73 -0.54
CA LEU A 290 9.06 -3.72 -1.53
C LEU A 290 7.96 -4.12 -2.52
N LEU A 291 6.69 -3.95 -2.16
CA LEU A 291 5.56 -4.20 -3.06
C LEU A 291 5.34 -3.08 -4.08
N ILE A 292 5.76 -1.85 -3.74
CA ILE A 292 5.39 -0.65 -4.52
C ILE A 292 6.57 0.03 -5.21
N ILE A 293 7.75 0.14 -4.59
CA ILE A 293 8.88 0.86 -5.22
C ILE A 293 9.42 0.12 -6.46
N PRO A 294 9.64 -1.21 -6.42
CA PRO A 294 10.17 -1.93 -7.59
C PRO A 294 9.23 -1.93 -8.80
N GLN A 295 7.92 -2.02 -8.57
CA GLN A 295 6.95 -2.39 -9.60
C GLN A 295 5.69 -1.52 -9.66
N GLY A 296 5.52 -0.58 -8.74
CA GLY A 296 4.39 0.33 -8.76
C GLY A 296 4.42 1.17 -10.03
N GLN A 297 3.27 1.32 -10.66
CA GLN A 297 3.12 2.12 -11.88
C GLN A 297 3.30 3.61 -11.58
N TRP A 298 4.48 4.17 -11.83
CA TRP A 298 4.79 5.56 -11.47
C TRP A 298 4.22 6.59 -12.45
N ALA A 299 3.73 6.17 -13.63
CA ALA A 299 2.95 7.04 -14.50
C ALA A 299 1.57 7.37 -13.92
N GLN A 300 1.06 6.54 -12.99
CA GLN A 300 -0.23 6.75 -12.37
C GLN A 300 -0.04 7.56 -11.06
N PRO A 301 -0.63 8.78 -10.95
CA PRO A 301 -0.30 9.70 -9.86
C PRO A 301 -0.54 9.15 -8.46
N THR A 302 -1.59 8.36 -8.25
CA THR A 302 -1.91 7.76 -6.94
C THR A 302 -0.79 6.81 -6.49
N THR A 303 -0.36 5.90 -7.37
CA THR A 303 0.71 4.94 -7.08
C THR A 303 2.05 5.64 -6.89
N LEU A 304 2.34 6.67 -7.68
CA LEU A 304 3.53 7.52 -7.49
C LEU A 304 3.50 8.24 -6.13
N GLY A 305 2.35 8.78 -5.74
CA GLY A 305 2.15 9.45 -4.45
C GLY A 305 2.42 8.52 -3.28
N PHE A 306 1.84 7.32 -3.28
CA PHE A 306 2.09 6.31 -2.24
C PHE A 306 3.54 5.81 -2.26
N SER A 307 4.14 5.61 -3.43
CA SER A 307 5.56 5.21 -3.56
C SER A 307 6.48 6.25 -2.93
N THR A 308 6.23 7.52 -3.23
CA THR A 308 6.97 8.66 -2.70
C THR A 308 6.80 8.79 -1.19
N LEU A 309 5.56 8.65 -0.71
CA LEU A 309 5.23 8.73 0.70
C LEU A 309 5.92 7.62 1.49
N ILE A 310 5.74 6.34 1.13
CA ILE A 310 6.36 5.25 1.88
C ILE A 310 7.89 5.31 1.83
N GLY A 311 8.47 5.60 0.66
CA GLY A 311 9.92 5.75 0.54
C GLY A 311 10.45 6.87 1.42
N GLY A 312 9.70 7.95 1.58
CA GLY A 312 10.03 9.03 2.52
C GLY A 312 9.90 8.60 3.98
N LEU A 313 8.77 7.97 4.33
CA LEU A 313 8.47 7.54 5.69
C LEU A 313 9.45 6.47 6.19
N ILE A 314 9.85 5.50 5.36
CA ILE A 314 10.80 4.48 5.77
C ILE A 314 12.20 5.06 5.99
N LEU A 315 12.64 6.00 5.14
CA LEU A 315 13.91 6.73 5.34
C LEU A 315 13.87 7.58 6.61
N ALA A 316 12.76 8.29 6.85
CA ALA A 316 12.57 9.09 8.06
C ALA A 316 12.47 8.23 9.33
N ALA A 317 11.85 7.05 9.25
CA ALA A 317 11.72 6.11 10.38
C ALA A 317 13.07 5.59 10.86
N MET A 318 14.06 5.51 9.96
CA MET A 318 15.44 5.13 10.28
C MET A 318 16.27 6.28 10.85
N ARG A 319 15.74 7.49 10.99
CA ARG A 319 16.46 8.60 11.61
C ARG A 319 16.19 8.62 13.11
N PRO A 320 17.23 8.85 13.95
CA PRO A 320 17.01 9.13 15.36
C PRO A 320 16.01 10.28 15.50
N GLY A 321 15.10 10.20 16.47
CA GLY A 321 14.20 11.31 16.80
C GLY A 321 15.03 12.59 16.99
N ALA A 322 14.58 13.71 16.41
CA ALA A 322 15.25 14.98 16.63
C ALA A 322 15.38 15.19 18.14
N ARG A 323 16.60 15.36 18.65
CA ARG A 323 16.77 15.90 20.00
C ARG A 323 16.05 17.24 19.98
N VAL A 324 14.93 17.34 20.69
CA VAL A 324 14.36 18.64 21.03
C VAL A 324 15.52 19.41 21.63
N ALA A 325 15.94 20.50 20.98
CA ALA A 325 16.98 21.36 21.53
C ALA A 325 16.58 21.67 22.98
N PRO A 326 17.48 21.51 23.96
CA PRO A 326 17.14 21.85 25.33
C PRO A 326 16.58 23.27 25.29
N VAL A 327 15.34 23.43 25.72
CA VAL A 327 14.76 24.75 25.94
C VAL A 327 15.76 25.43 26.86
N LEU A 328 16.49 26.42 26.33
CA LEU A 328 17.36 27.26 27.13
C LEU A 328 16.45 27.88 28.18
N ARG A 329 16.47 27.31 29.39
CA ARG A 329 15.82 27.94 30.53
C ARG A 329 16.51 29.29 30.66
N PRO A 330 15.77 30.41 30.73
CA PRO A 330 16.39 31.68 31.03
C PRO A 330 17.19 31.52 32.32
N PRO A 331 18.37 32.16 32.44
CA PRO A 331 19.13 32.11 33.68
C PRO A 331 18.21 32.55 34.81
N LEU A 332 18.18 31.75 35.88
CA LEU A 332 17.49 32.11 37.11
C LEU A 332 17.94 33.52 37.48
N SER A 333 17.02 34.48 37.44
CA SER A 333 17.28 35.81 37.97
C SER A 333 17.74 35.65 39.41
N ALA A 334 18.86 36.26 39.77
CA ALA A 334 19.48 36.24 41.10
C ALA A 334 18.66 36.97 42.19
N ALA A 335 17.34 36.79 42.20
CA ALA A 335 16.38 37.45 43.08
C ALA A 335 15.72 36.47 44.08
N GLN A 336 16.32 35.31 44.33
CA GLN A 336 15.88 34.36 45.38
C GLN A 336 17.01 33.98 46.34
N ALA A 337 18.01 34.86 46.49
CA ALA A 337 18.99 34.81 47.57
C ALA A 337 18.90 36.12 48.35
N ALA A 338 17.80 36.29 49.09
CA ALA A 338 17.64 37.26 50.17
C ALA A 338 16.65 36.67 51.17
#